data_AF-A0A354BT73-F1
#
_entry.id   AF-A0A354BT73-F1
#
_cell.length_a   1.000
_cell.length_b   1.000
_cell.length_c   1.000
_cell.angle_alpha   90.00
_cell.angle_beta   90.00
_cell.angle_gamma   90.00
#
_symmetry.space_group_name_H-M   'P 1'
#
loop_
_entity.id
_entity.type
_entity.pdbx_description
1 polymer ?
#
loop_
_entity_poly.entity_id
_entity_poly.type
_entity_poly.pdbx_seq_one_letter_code
_entity_poly.pdbx_strand_id
1 'polypeptide(L)'
;MAYNICSRIIISNSDAFSYIRKSKEKSDVIIMLVPPPSTLLLNRYYTTEFFSMIKEHLNPGGVFMCSPGSAQTYFNEESLKLNSSVFNSLKVAFANVKPVAGNKLYFIASDKVLSASFCRLTEQQNIKNHYVSSDYLADDLTERKSDEIESLLDPEMRQNSSSFPIAYNYFQLYNLSKDLNEKVPAIVLLILLFATPLFAIKRKNLIMYFSASALAAFEIIVLLTLQLTVGNMYQLTGLIIAGLMAGLAIGAGSDFSRVTPISIPVKSIILILFYVLAASVYGSIIKTDSRFPAICMIMLLSFIPAFITGNIFRELTCESRTGNHIASVYSADLSGSAMGFIAVSGFAVPAFGTAATIYFLALLVFSGFLFGTIMNKH
;
A
#
# COMPACT_ATOMS: atom_id res chain seq x y z
N MET A 1 13.38 -24.26 1.04
CA MET A 1 14.36 -25.28 1.46
C MET A 1 14.91 -24.82 2.79
N ALA A 2 14.50 -25.45 3.89
CA ALA A 2 14.92 -25.06 5.23
C ALA A 2 16.28 -25.72 5.55
N TYR A 3 17.29 -24.91 5.82
CA TYR A 3 18.57 -25.40 6.31
C TYR A 3 18.47 -25.57 7.83
N ASN A 4 18.76 -26.78 8.31
CA ASN A 4 18.67 -27.16 9.72
C ASN A 4 20.04 -26.88 10.37
N ILE A 5 20.30 -25.63 10.75
CA ILE A 5 21.51 -25.24 11.48
C ILE A 5 21.16 -25.24 12.97
N CYS A 6 21.53 -26.32 13.67
CA CYS A 6 21.13 -26.65 15.05
C CYS A 6 19.63 -26.97 15.22
N SER A 7 19.31 -27.99 16.01
CA SER A 7 17.95 -28.55 16.26
C SER A 7 16.92 -27.58 16.87
N ARG A 8 17.21 -26.28 16.91
CA ARG A 8 16.38 -25.22 17.49
C ARG A 8 16.14 -24.03 16.54
N ILE A 9 16.79 -23.98 15.37
CA ILE A 9 16.65 -22.86 14.44
C ILE A 9 16.10 -23.37 13.11
N ILE A 10 14.91 -22.90 12.77
CA ILE A 10 14.26 -23.19 11.48
C ILE A 10 14.26 -21.90 10.67
N ILE A 11 14.98 -21.91 9.54
CA ILE A 11 15.01 -20.77 8.62
C ILE A 11 14.00 -21.01 7.51
N SER A 12 13.00 -20.13 7.43
CA SER A 12 11.99 -20.13 6.37
C SER A 12 12.23 -18.94 5.43
N ASN A 13 12.59 -19.23 4.18
CA ASN A 13 12.71 -18.21 3.14
C ASN A 13 11.35 -18.01 2.45
N SER A 14 10.45 -17.31 3.14
CA SER A 14 9.12 -16.96 2.64
C SER A 14 8.66 -15.62 3.21
N ASP A 15 7.77 -14.95 2.48
CA ASP A 15 7.09 -13.74 2.95
C ASP A 15 6.33 -14.03 4.26
N ALA A 16 6.47 -13.18 5.29
CA ALA A 16 5.91 -13.47 6.61
C ALA A 16 4.38 -13.63 6.57
N PHE A 17 3.68 -12.83 5.76
CA PHE A 17 2.25 -13.00 5.50
C PHE A 17 1.90 -14.39 4.93
N SER A 18 2.67 -14.84 3.94
CA SER A 18 2.50 -16.17 3.35
C SER A 18 2.83 -17.29 4.33
N TYR A 19 3.84 -17.10 5.17
CA TYR A 19 4.26 -18.08 6.17
C TYR A 19 3.18 -18.27 7.23
N ILE A 20 2.74 -17.18 7.84
CA ILE A 20 1.75 -17.19 8.92
C ILE A 20 0.44 -17.81 8.43
N ARG A 21 -0.10 -17.41 7.28
CA ARG A 21 -1.35 -18.00 6.73
C ARG A 21 -1.29 -19.51 6.47
N LYS A 22 -0.11 -20.06 6.19
CA LYS A 22 0.08 -21.48 5.90
C LYS A 22 0.44 -22.30 7.13
N SER A 23 1.11 -21.67 8.08
CA SER A 23 1.55 -22.32 9.30
C SER A 23 0.36 -22.50 10.25
N LYS A 24 0.40 -23.57 11.03
CA LYS A 24 -0.47 -23.76 12.20
C LYS A 24 0.32 -23.66 13.50
N GLU A 25 1.60 -23.34 13.41
CA GLU A 25 2.49 -23.23 14.55
C GLU A 25 2.11 -22.01 15.37
N LYS A 26 2.14 -22.19 16.69
CA LYS A 26 1.97 -21.10 17.65
C LYS A 26 3.26 -20.86 18.40
N SER A 27 3.48 -19.61 18.74
CA SER A 27 4.68 -19.18 19.46
C SER A 27 4.31 -18.46 20.76
N ASP A 28 5.17 -18.56 21.76
CA ASP A 28 5.03 -17.76 22.98
C ASP A 28 5.50 -16.31 22.75
N VAL A 29 6.40 -16.10 21.79
CA VAL A 29 6.91 -14.77 21.44
C VAL A 29 7.00 -14.66 19.92
N ILE A 30 6.51 -13.54 19.39
CA ILE A 30 6.69 -13.16 17.98
C ILE A 30 7.36 -11.79 17.93
N ILE A 31 8.49 -11.71 17.24
CA ILE A 31 9.26 -10.47 17.08
C ILE A 31 9.25 -10.07 15.61
N MET A 32 8.67 -8.91 15.32
CA MET A 32 8.65 -8.36 13.96
C MET A 32 9.81 -7.39 13.75
N LEU A 33 10.82 -7.84 13.00
CA LEU A 33 12.00 -7.05 12.62
C LEU A 33 11.89 -6.47 11.21
N VAL A 34 10.69 -6.01 10.84
CA VAL A 34 10.43 -5.35 9.55
C VAL A 34 10.67 -3.84 9.69
N PRO A 35 11.15 -3.14 8.65
CA PRO A 35 11.23 -1.68 8.67
C PRO A 35 9.88 -1.01 9.00
N PRO A 36 9.89 0.28 9.39
CA PRO A 36 8.68 1.11 9.50
C PRO A 36 7.77 1.03 8.27
N PRO A 37 6.49 1.46 8.36
CA PRO A 37 5.56 1.47 7.22
C PRO A 37 5.92 2.56 6.18
N SER A 38 7.14 2.53 5.64
CA SER A 38 7.67 3.54 4.73
C SER A 38 7.23 3.40 3.28
N THR A 39 6.56 2.30 2.95
CA THR A 39 5.95 2.06 1.64
C THR A 39 4.61 1.36 1.84
N LEU A 40 3.72 1.40 0.85
CA LEU A 40 2.49 0.61 0.88
C LEU A 40 2.75 -0.90 1.10
N LEU A 41 3.85 -1.42 0.54
CA LEU A 41 4.30 -2.81 0.73
C LEU A 41 4.71 -3.12 2.18
N LEU A 42 5.28 -2.17 2.90
CA LEU A 42 5.64 -2.33 4.31
C LEU A 42 4.46 -2.05 5.24
N ASN A 43 3.55 -1.16 4.85
CA ASN A 43 2.37 -0.80 5.61
C ASN A 43 1.47 -1.98 5.98
N ARG A 44 1.38 -3.00 5.10
CA ARG A 44 0.58 -4.21 5.37
C ARG A 44 0.97 -4.93 6.66
N TYR A 45 2.21 -4.80 7.14
CA TYR A 45 2.66 -5.41 8.39
C TYR A 45 2.23 -4.63 9.65
N TYR A 46 1.62 -3.47 9.48
CA TYR A 46 1.21 -2.59 10.57
C TYR A 46 -0.30 -2.38 10.60
N THR A 47 -1.09 -3.28 10.01
CA THR A 47 -2.55 -3.17 9.95
C THR A 47 -3.24 -4.00 11.03
N THR A 48 -4.47 -3.61 11.37
CA THR A 48 -5.35 -4.36 12.26
C THR A 48 -5.51 -5.83 11.85
N GLU A 49 -5.61 -6.13 10.55
CA GLU A 49 -5.78 -7.50 10.07
C GLU A 49 -4.51 -8.33 10.26
N PHE A 50 -3.34 -7.73 10.02
CA PHE A 50 -2.08 -8.42 10.28
C PHE A 50 -1.88 -8.68 11.77
N PHE A 51 -2.15 -7.69 12.63
CA PHE A 51 -2.03 -7.88 14.07
C PHE A 51 -3.01 -8.93 14.61
N SER A 52 -4.23 -8.99 14.08
CA SER A 52 -5.20 -10.05 14.41
C SER A 52 -4.70 -11.42 13.97
N MET A 53 -4.10 -11.53 12.78
CA MET A 53 -3.48 -12.77 12.31
C MET A 53 -2.31 -13.20 13.19
N ILE A 54 -1.46 -12.27 13.62
CA ILE A 54 -0.38 -12.54 14.58
C ILE A 54 -0.95 -13.04 15.90
N LYS A 55 -2.03 -12.42 16.38
CA LYS A 55 -2.70 -12.80 17.62
C LYS A 55 -3.15 -14.26 17.63
N GLU A 56 -3.70 -14.75 16.51
CA GLU A 56 -4.12 -16.15 16.36
C GLU A 56 -2.97 -17.16 16.44
N HIS A 57 -1.75 -16.71 16.10
CA HIS A 57 -0.51 -17.50 16.11
C HIS A 57 0.29 -17.36 17.41
N LEU A 58 -0.25 -16.65 18.40
CA LEU A 58 0.32 -16.64 19.75
C LEU A 58 -0.36 -17.66 20.65
N ASN A 59 0.43 -18.27 21.52
CA ASN A 59 -0.10 -19.03 22.66
C ASN A 59 -0.80 -18.09 23.66
N PRO A 60 -1.68 -18.61 24.53
CA PRO A 60 -2.28 -17.81 25.60
C PRO A 60 -1.23 -17.10 26.46
N GLY A 61 -1.28 -15.77 26.45
CA GLY A 61 -0.29 -14.94 27.14
C GLY A 61 1.05 -14.76 26.43
N GLY A 62 1.14 -15.15 25.15
CA GLY A 62 2.28 -14.83 24.31
C GLY A 62 2.39 -13.32 24.06
N VAL A 63 3.59 -12.89 23.67
CA VAL A 63 3.94 -11.47 23.49
C VAL A 63 4.34 -11.20 22.04
N PHE A 64 3.78 -10.15 21.47
CA PHE A 64 4.18 -9.62 20.18
C PHE A 64 5.01 -8.35 20.35
N MET A 65 6.01 -8.14 19.49
CA MET A 65 6.76 -6.89 19.41
C MET A 65 6.92 -6.40 17.97
N CYS A 66 6.68 -5.10 17.75
CA CYS A 66 6.97 -4.41 16.50
C CYS A 66 7.57 -3.01 16.75
N SER A 67 8.03 -2.35 15.69
CA SER A 67 8.61 -1.00 15.79
C SER A 67 8.22 -0.13 14.59
N PRO A 68 7.20 0.75 14.74
CA PRO A 68 6.73 1.58 13.64
C PRO A 68 7.65 2.76 13.30
N GLY A 69 8.62 3.08 14.16
CA GLY A 69 9.45 4.27 13.98
C GLY A 69 10.57 4.40 15.01
N SER A 70 11.31 5.49 14.92
CA SER A 70 12.37 5.85 15.87
C SER A 70 11.76 6.32 17.19
N ALA A 71 12.44 6.02 18.31
CA ALA A 71 12.15 6.66 19.58
C ALA A 71 12.71 8.09 19.50
N GLN A 72 11.84 9.06 19.70
CA GLN A 72 12.23 10.47 19.67
C GLN A 72 12.34 10.99 21.09
N THR A 73 13.29 11.89 21.32
CA THR A 73 13.35 12.67 22.56
C THR A 73 12.14 13.60 22.67
N TYR A 74 11.71 14.16 21.53
CA TYR A 74 10.53 15.01 21.40
C TYR A 74 9.70 14.54 20.22
N PHE A 75 8.43 14.18 20.47
CA PHE A 75 7.51 13.79 19.42
C PHE A 75 6.89 15.02 18.77
N ASN A 76 6.97 15.10 17.45
CA ASN A 76 6.21 16.07 16.68
C ASN A 76 4.83 15.51 16.30
N GLU A 77 3.93 16.39 15.84
CA GLU A 77 2.55 16.05 15.48
C GLU A 77 2.46 14.87 14.50
N GLU A 78 3.27 14.88 13.44
CA GLU A 78 3.24 13.82 12.42
C GLU A 78 3.72 12.47 12.95
N SER A 79 4.70 12.46 13.85
CA SER A 79 5.14 11.24 14.52
C SER A 79 4.11 10.71 15.51
N LEU A 80 3.38 11.59 16.20
CA LEU A 80 2.27 11.19 17.08
C LEU A 80 1.14 10.59 16.25
N LYS A 81 0.78 11.15 15.09
CA LYS A 81 -0.21 10.57 14.18
C LYS A 81 0.18 9.15 13.74
N LEU A 82 1.43 8.96 13.31
CA LEU A 82 1.97 7.64 12.93
C LEU A 82 1.87 6.64 14.10
N ASN A 83 2.42 7.01 15.25
CA ASN A 83 2.52 6.12 16.40
C ASN A 83 1.14 5.80 16.96
N SER A 84 0.25 6.79 17.07
CA SER A 84 -1.12 6.61 17.56
C SER A 84 -1.94 5.72 16.62
N SER A 85 -1.82 5.91 15.30
CA SER A 85 -2.51 5.04 14.33
C SER A 85 -2.09 3.57 14.44
N VAL A 86 -0.78 3.30 14.54
CA VAL A 86 -0.28 1.92 14.72
C VAL A 86 -0.64 1.36 16.09
N PHE A 87 -0.54 2.16 17.15
CA PHE A 87 -0.86 1.77 18.51
C PHE A 87 -2.34 1.41 18.67
N ASN A 88 -3.24 2.23 18.14
CA ASN A 88 -4.68 1.97 18.12
C ASN A 88 -5.00 0.72 17.29
N SER A 89 -4.24 0.47 16.22
CA SER A 89 -4.38 -0.76 15.42
C SER A 89 -4.00 -2.02 16.21
N LEU A 90 -2.98 -1.94 17.07
CA LEU A 90 -2.62 -3.04 17.98
C LEU A 90 -3.69 -3.25 19.06
N LYS A 91 -4.24 -2.18 19.62
CA LYS A 91 -5.30 -2.25 20.65
C LYS A 91 -6.59 -2.91 20.16
N VAL A 92 -6.81 -3.01 18.84
CA VAL A 92 -7.90 -3.82 18.27
C VAL A 92 -7.66 -5.32 18.46
N ALA A 93 -6.41 -5.78 18.36
CA ALA A 93 -6.06 -7.20 18.40
C ALA A 93 -5.59 -7.70 19.78
N PHE A 94 -5.11 -6.80 20.65
CA PHE A 94 -4.51 -7.13 21.94
C PHE A 94 -5.11 -6.29 23.07
N ALA A 95 -5.37 -6.92 24.21
CA ALA A 95 -5.94 -6.22 25.37
C ALA A 95 -4.95 -5.22 26.00
N ASN A 96 -3.65 -5.53 25.97
CA ASN A 96 -2.60 -4.67 26.53
C ASN A 96 -1.57 -4.36 25.44
N VAL A 97 -1.27 -3.08 25.25
CA VAL A 97 -0.23 -2.59 24.34
C VAL A 97 0.57 -1.54 25.10
N LYS A 98 1.89 -1.66 25.12
CA LYS A 98 2.77 -0.73 25.84
C LYS A 98 3.87 -0.19 24.93
N PRO A 99 4.07 1.13 24.83
CA PRO A 99 5.18 1.72 24.13
C PRO A 99 6.45 1.66 24.99
N VAL A 100 7.58 1.32 24.37
CA VAL A 100 8.88 1.20 25.05
C VAL A 100 9.90 1.94 24.22
N ALA A 101 10.47 3.02 24.78
CA ALA A 101 11.53 3.77 24.15
C ALA A 101 12.88 3.08 24.33
N GLY A 102 13.54 2.74 23.22
CA GLY A 102 14.95 2.35 23.18
C GLY A 102 15.65 3.09 22.04
N ASN A 103 16.50 2.41 21.27
CA ASN A 103 17.03 2.96 20.01
C ASN A 103 15.91 3.22 18.98
N LYS A 104 14.83 2.43 19.06
CA LYS A 104 13.59 2.65 18.32
C LYS A 104 12.44 2.73 19.29
N LEU A 105 11.27 3.18 18.81
CA LEU A 105 10.04 3.04 19.55
C LEU A 105 9.55 1.61 19.31
N TYR A 106 9.53 0.81 20.36
CA TYR A 106 8.98 -0.53 20.34
C TYR A 106 7.58 -0.52 20.89
N PHE A 107 6.66 -1.24 20.27
CA PHE A 107 5.37 -1.58 20.85
C PHE A 107 5.39 -3.05 21.21
N ILE A 108 5.11 -3.35 22.48
CA ILE A 108 4.88 -4.70 22.97
C ILE A 108 3.39 -4.90 23.21
N ALA A 109 2.86 -6.06 22.84
CA ALA A 109 1.43 -6.34 22.90
C ALA A 109 1.15 -7.76 23.41
N SER A 110 0.17 -7.92 24.28
CA SER A 110 -0.28 -9.20 24.83
C SER A 110 -1.69 -9.10 25.43
N ASP A 111 -2.34 -10.23 25.69
CA ASP A 111 -3.56 -10.25 26.52
C ASP A 111 -3.25 -10.29 28.02
N LYS A 112 -2.00 -10.58 28.38
CA LYS A 112 -1.54 -10.47 29.77
C LYS A 112 -1.07 -9.04 30.05
N VAL A 113 -1.11 -8.67 31.33
CA VAL A 113 -0.52 -7.43 31.82
C VAL A 113 0.97 -7.41 31.46
N LEU A 114 1.39 -6.32 30.82
CA LEU A 114 2.76 -6.12 30.37
C LEU A 114 3.54 -5.31 31.42
N SER A 115 4.82 -5.62 31.56
CA SER A 115 5.78 -4.90 32.40
C SER A 115 6.96 -4.48 31.55
N ALA A 116 7.31 -3.20 31.58
CA ALA A 116 8.51 -2.62 31.00
C ALA A 116 9.69 -2.61 31.99
N SER A 117 9.51 -3.15 33.21
CA SER A 117 10.60 -3.39 34.18
C SER A 117 11.53 -4.54 33.74
N PHE A 118 12.27 -4.35 32.66
CA PHE A 118 13.09 -5.40 32.05
C PHE A 118 14.23 -5.86 32.96
N CYS A 119 14.86 -4.97 33.73
CA CYS A 119 15.99 -5.31 34.60
C CYS A 119 15.56 -6.34 35.64
N ARG A 120 14.47 -6.06 36.37
CA ARG A 120 13.86 -6.99 37.33
C ARG A 120 13.47 -8.31 36.67
N LEU A 121 12.88 -8.29 35.48
CA LEU A 121 12.47 -9.51 34.77
C LEU A 121 13.69 -10.35 34.35
N THR A 122 14.78 -9.72 33.89
CA THR A 122 16.01 -10.41 33.52
C THR A 122 16.72 -11.02 34.72
N GLU A 123 16.75 -10.33 35.86
CA GLU A 123 17.31 -10.84 37.11
C GLU A 123 16.53 -12.06 37.62
N GLN A 124 15.20 -12.00 37.61
CA GLN A 124 14.34 -13.13 38.00
C GLN A 124 14.57 -14.39 37.15
N GLN A 125 14.90 -14.20 35.86
CA GLN A 125 15.19 -15.29 34.93
C GLN A 125 16.69 -15.65 34.86
N ASN A 126 17.53 -15.04 35.70
CA ASN A 126 18.99 -15.22 35.71
C ASN A 126 19.65 -14.98 34.34
N ILE A 127 19.13 -14.04 33.56
CA ILE A 127 19.66 -13.67 32.23
C ILE A 127 20.79 -12.65 32.41
N LYS A 128 22.00 -13.00 31.98
CA LYS A 128 23.17 -12.12 32.03
C LYS A 128 23.31 -11.34 30.72
N ASN A 129 22.97 -10.06 30.74
CA ASN A 129 23.08 -9.15 29.59
C ASN A 129 24.19 -8.12 29.79
N HIS A 130 24.69 -7.56 28.68
CA HIS A 130 25.68 -6.46 28.70
C HIS A 130 25.05 -5.06 28.66
N TYR A 131 23.88 -4.91 28.03
CA TYR A 131 23.25 -3.60 27.81
C TYR A 131 21.90 -3.47 28.54
N VAL A 132 21.01 -4.45 28.39
CA VAL A 132 19.72 -4.48 29.09
C VAL A 132 19.93 -5.12 30.46
N SER A 133 20.49 -4.36 31.39
CA SER A 133 20.73 -4.74 32.79
C SER A 133 20.53 -3.56 33.74
N SER A 134 20.41 -3.86 35.04
CA SER A 134 20.29 -2.87 36.11
C SER A 134 21.50 -1.93 36.24
N ASP A 135 22.64 -2.28 35.64
CA ASP A 135 23.83 -1.41 35.60
C ASP A 135 23.67 -0.22 34.63
N TYR A 136 22.82 -0.34 33.61
CA TYR A 136 22.65 0.68 32.56
C TYR A 136 21.23 1.25 32.50
N LEU A 137 20.21 0.44 32.78
CA LEU A 137 18.81 0.82 32.73
C LEU A 137 18.17 0.78 34.12
N ALA A 138 17.31 1.76 34.39
CA ALA A 138 16.47 1.78 35.57
C ALA A 138 15.01 1.50 35.18
N ASP A 139 14.40 0.51 35.85
CA ASP A 139 13.06 0.05 35.52
C ASP A 139 11.99 1.13 35.76
N ASP A 140 12.15 1.93 36.80
CA ASP A 140 11.27 3.06 37.14
C ASP A 140 11.30 4.16 36.08
N LEU A 141 12.48 4.48 35.54
CA LEU A 141 12.64 5.43 34.45
C LEU A 141 12.01 4.90 33.15
N THR A 142 12.21 3.62 32.87
CA THR A 142 11.69 2.96 31.66
C THR A 142 10.17 2.89 31.69
N GLU A 143 9.59 2.50 32.82
CA GLU A 143 8.15 2.49 33.09
C GLU A 143 7.55 3.90 32.96
N ARG A 144 8.10 4.88 33.67
CA ARG A 144 7.62 6.27 33.61
C ARG A 144 7.68 6.84 32.19
N LYS A 145 8.73 6.53 31.42
CA LYS A 145 8.84 7.00 30.03
C LYS A 145 7.83 6.31 29.12
N SER A 146 7.55 5.04 29.36
CA SER A 146 6.51 4.29 28.63
C SER A 146 5.14 4.94 28.86
N ASP A 147 4.81 5.25 30.11
CA ASP A 147 3.54 5.90 30.48
C ASP A 147 3.44 7.33 29.93
N GLU A 148 4.55 8.09 29.94
CA GLU A 148 4.62 9.42 29.31
C GLU A 148 4.31 9.32 27.81
N ILE A 149 4.93 8.38 27.09
CA ILE A 149 4.69 8.21 25.65
C ILE A 149 3.24 7.79 25.40
N GLU A 150 2.71 6.84 26.16
CA GLU A 150 1.31 6.41 26.00
C GLU A 150 0.34 7.58 26.21
N SER A 151 0.62 8.48 27.17
CA SER A 151 -0.22 9.66 27.43
C SER A 151 -0.22 10.70 26.29
N LEU A 152 0.80 10.67 25.42
CA LEU A 152 0.88 11.55 24.25
C LEU A 152 0.16 10.97 23.01
N LEU A 153 -0.18 9.69 23.02
CA LEU A 153 -0.84 9.04 21.89
C LEU A 153 -2.33 9.42 21.87
N ASP A 154 -2.84 9.76 20.68
CA ASP A 154 -4.23 10.14 20.47
C ASP A 154 -5.14 8.91 20.36
N PRO A 155 -6.07 8.68 21.32
CA PRO A 155 -6.98 7.53 21.28
C PRO A 155 -7.97 7.57 20.11
N GLU A 156 -8.30 8.75 19.61
CA GLU A 156 -9.25 8.95 18.50
C GLU A 156 -8.56 8.82 17.14
N MET A 157 -7.23 8.68 17.12
CA MET A 157 -6.50 8.54 15.87
C MET A 157 -6.93 7.28 15.13
N ARG A 158 -7.33 7.45 13.87
CA ARG A 158 -7.79 6.37 13.00
C ARG A 158 -6.77 5.24 12.89
N GLN A 159 -7.28 4.02 13.03
CA GLN A 159 -6.52 2.78 12.89
C GLN A 159 -6.04 2.59 11.44
N ASN A 160 -4.86 1.99 11.30
CA ASN A 160 -4.31 1.54 10.04
C ASN A 160 -4.89 0.16 9.68
N SER A 161 -5.52 0.05 8.52
CA SER A 161 -6.15 -1.18 8.03
C SER A 161 -5.73 -1.50 6.61
N SER A 162 -6.00 -2.72 6.14
CA SER A 162 -5.70 -3.12 4.76
C SER A 162 -6.50 -2.30 3.73
N SER A 163 -7.71 -1.88 4.10
CA SER A 163 -8.57 -1.04 3.25
C SER A 163 -8.21 0.45 3.34
N PHE A 164 -7.54 0.86 4.42
CA PHE A 164 -7.17 2.25 4.69
C PHE A 164 -5.74 2.32 5.24
N PRO A 165 -4.71 2.22 4.37
CA PRO A 165 -3.30 2.10 4.76
C PRO A 165 -2.68 3.46 5.16
N ILE A 166 -3.24 4.11 6.19
CA ILE A 166 -2.93 5.49 6.59
C ILE A 166 -1.53 5.67 7.19
N ALA A 167 -0.96 4.63 7.84
CA ALA A 167 0.31 4.77 8.54
C ALA A 167 1.47 5.11 7.59
N TYR A 168 1.42 4.63 6.34
CA TYR A 168 2.35 5.05 5.29
C TYR A 168 2.36 6.56 5.06
N ASN A 169 1.18 7.20 5.00
CA ASN A 169 1.08 8.63 4.78
C ASN A 169 1.69 9.41 5.95
N TYR A 170 1.36 9.03 7.18
CA TYR A 170 1.96 9.64 8.36
C TYR A 170 3.47 9.45 8.42
N PHE A 171 3.99 8.31 7.96
CA PHE A 171 5.44 8.12 7.85
C PHE A 171 6.08 9.06 6.83
N GLN A 172 5.44 9.31 5.68
CA GLN A 172 5.95 10.28 4.70
C GLN A 172 5.90 11.70 5.22
N LEU A 173 4.77 12.11 5.81
CA LEU A 173 4.61 13.42 6.42
C LEU A 173 5.62 13.64 7.55
N TYR A 174 5.86 12.61 8.36
CA TYR A 174 6.89 12.63 9.39
C TYR A 174 8.28 12.86 8.79
N ASN A 175 8.67 12.17 7.72
CA ASN A 175 9.98 12.42 7.10
C ASN A 175 10.08 13.81 6.47
N LEU A 176 9.02 14.29 5.82
CA LEU A 176 8.97 15.66 5.30
C LEU A 176 8.99 16.72 6.41
N SER A 177 8.55 16.38 7.63
CA SER A 177 8.59 17.28 8.78
C SER A 177 9.97 17.41 9.43
N LYS A 178 10.93 16.53 9.08
CA LYS A 178 12.29 16.58 9.64
C LYS A 178 13.08 17.79 9.13
N ASP A 179 12.80 18.22 7.90
CA ASP A 179 13.42 19.41 7.31
C ASP A 179 12.35 20.31 6.68
N LEU A 180 11.97 21.35 7.41
CA LEU A 180 10.95 22.31 6.98
C LEU A 180 11.39 23.11 5.74
N ASN A 181 12.70 23.30 5.55
CA ASN A 181 13.23 24.06 4.42
C ASN A 181 13.13 23.27 3.11
N GLU A 182 13.21 21.94 3.18
CA GLU A 182 13.13 21.06 2.01
C GLU A 182 11.70 20.64 1.64
N LYS A 183 10.76 20.74 2.60
CA LYS A 183 9.35 20.37 2.37
C LYS A 183 8.68 21.20 1.26
N VAL A 184 8.81 22.53 1.32
CA VAL A 184 8.17 23.43 0.34
C VAL A 184 8.76 23.26 -1.07
N PRO A 185 10.10 23.27 -1.25
CA PRO A 185 10.72 22.98 -2.53
C PRO A 185 10.32 21.62 -3.10
N ALA A 186 10.27 20.56 -2.28
CA ALA A 186 9.88 19.23 -2.73
C ALA A 186 8.43 19.19 -3.24
N ILE A 187 7.49 19.83 -2.54
CA ILE A 187 6.08 19.92 -2.98
C ILE A 187 5.98 20.74 -4.27
N VAL A 188 6.67 21.88 -4.36
CA VAL A 188 6.69 22.71 -5.57
C VAL A 188 7.27 21.94 -6.76
N LEU A 189 8.38 21.21 -6.55
CA LEU A 189 9.00 20.37 -7.57
C LEU A 189 8.06 19.26 -8.05
N LEU A 190 7.37 18.57 -7.12
CA LEU A 190 6.38 17.54 -7.46
C LEU A 190 5.23 18.15 -8.27
N ILE A 191 4.66 19.29 -7.83
CA ILE A 191 3.60 19.97 -8.57
C ILE A 191 4.09 20.37 -9.96
N LEU A 192 5.29 20.93 -10.08
CA LEU A 192 5.84 21.33 -11.38
C LEU A 192 6.05 20.12 -12.30
N LEU A 193 6.63 19.03 -11.78
CA LEU A 193 6.90 17.80 -12.52
C LEU A 193 5.60 17.16 -13.07
N PHE A 194 4.50 17.22 -12.32
CA PHE A 194 3.22 16.58 -12.69
C PHE A 194 2.19 17.51 -13.32
N ALA A 195 2.26 18.82 -13.07
CA ALA A 195 1.39 19.80 -13.70
C ALA A 195 1.87 20.16 -15.12
N THR A 196 3.18 20.21 -15.37
CA THR A 196 3.70 20.57 -16.70
C THR A 196 3.22 19.67 -17.84
N PRO A 197 3.10 18.33 -17.69
CA PRO A 197 2.57 17.48 -18.75
C PRO A 197 1.08 17.72 -19.04
N LEU A 198 0.28 18.13 -18.03
CA LEU A 198 -1.16 18.40 -18.21
C LEU A 198 -1.41 19.52 -19.22
N PHE A 199 -0.57 20.56 -19.21
CA PHE A 199 -0.72 21.71 -20.12
C PHE A 199 -0.20 21.43 -21.53
N ALA A 200 0.67 20.42 -21.71
CA ALA A 200 1.23 20.06 -23.01
C ALA A 200 0.31 19.15 -23.84
N ILE A 201 -0.76 18.60 -23.25
CA ILE A 201 -1.62 17.63 -23.91
C ILE A 201 -2.73 18.31 -24.71
N LYS A 202 -2.83 17.91 -25.98
CA LYS A 202 -3.91 18.36 -26.88
C LYS A 202 -5.25 17.77 -26.43
N ARG A 203 -6.33 18.55 -26.53
CA ARG A 203 -7.70 18.15 -26.13
C ARG A 203 -8.13 16.79 -26.69
N LYS A 204 -7.84 16.52 -27.96
CA LYS A 204 -8.12 15.24 -28.62
C LYS A 204 -7.45 14.01 -27.98
N ASN A 205 -6.36 14.19 -27.24
CA ASN A 205 -5.63 13.11 -26.60
C ASN A 205 -6.00 12.96 -25.10
N LEU A 206 -6.94 13.75 -24.58
CA LEU A 206 -7.35 13.66 -23.17
C LEU A 206 -7.95 12.30 -22.82
N ILE A 207 -8.66 11.65 -23.76
CA ILE A 207 -9.19 10.30 -23.56
C ILE A 207 -8.04 9.33 -23.29
N MET A 208 -6.95 9.41 -24.06
CA MET A 208 -5.76 8.58 -23.85
C MET A 208 -5.11 8.88 -22.50
N TYR A 209 -4.91 10.16 -22.19
CA TYR A 209 -4.29 10.59 -20.93
C TYR A 209 -5.01 10.03 -19.70
N PHE A 210 -6.33 10.22 -19.63
CA PHE A 210 -7.11 9.78 -18.47
C PHE A 210 -7.28 8.25 -18.43
N SER A 211 -7.37 7.58 -19.58
CA SER A 211 -7.45 6.11 -19.62
C SER A 211 -6.13 5.47 -19.18
N ALA A 212 -4.99 5.99 -19.65
CA ALA A 212 -3.66 5.55 -19.24
C ALA A 212 -3.41 5.83 -17.75
N SER A 213 -3.83 7.01 -17.28
CA SER A 213 -3.78 7.37 -15.85
C SER A 213 -4.57 6.39 -14.98
N ALA A 214 -5.81 6.09 -15.37
CA ALA A 214 -6.63 5.11 -14.66
C ALA A 214 -6.02 3.70 -14.69
N LEU A 215 -5.43 3.28 -15.82
CA LEU A 215 -4.79 1.97 -15.93
C LEU A 215 -3.56 1.83 -15.03
N ALA A 216 -2.63 2.78 -15.09
CA ALA A 216 -1.42 2.77 -14.27
C ALA A 216 -1.74 2.87 -12.77
N ALA A 217 -2.75 3.69 -12.42
CA ALA A 217 -3.25 3.74 -11.05
C ALA A 217 -3.86 2.40 -10.60
N PHE A 218 -4.65 1.76 -11.46
CA PHE A 218 -5.27 0.46 -11.17
C PHE A 218 -4.21 -0.63 -11.01
N GLU A 219 -3.12 -0.61 -11.78
CA GLU A 219 -2.00 -1.53 -11.63
C GLU A 219 -1.46 -1.53 -10.20
N ILE A 220 -1.26 -0.37 -9.59
CA ILE A 220 -0.79 -0.27 -8.20
C ILE A 220 -1.80 -0.84 -7.22
N ILE A 221 -3.09 -0.61 -7.43
CA ILE A 221 -4.15 -1.18 -6.58
C ILE A 221 -4.17 -2.71 -6.71
N VAL A 222 -4.04 -3.24 -7.93
CA VAL A 222 -3.97 -4.68 -8.21
C VAL A 222 -2.75 -5.30 -7.54
N LEU A 223 -1.57 -4.67 -7.64
CA LEU A 223 -0.34 -5.13 -6.99
C LEU A 223 -0.45 -5.10 -5.46
N LEU A 224 -1.01 -4.04 -4.88
CA LEU A 224 -1.26 -3.95 -3.45
C LEU A 224 -2.22 -5.06 -3.00
N THR A 225 -3.28 -5.29 -3.75
CA THR A 225 -4.28 -6.33 -3.45
C THR A 225 -3.69 -7.72 -3.51
N LEU A 226 -2.83 -7.99 -4.50
CA LEU A 226 -2.07 -9.23 -4.59
C LEU A 226 -1.17 -9.42 -3.34
N GLN A 227 -0.44 -8.38 -2.93
CA GLN A 227 0.47 -8.44 -1.79
C GLN A 227 -0.26 -8.61 -0.44
N LEU A 228 -1.50 -8.13 -0.33
CA LEU A 228 -2.36 -8.30 0.85
C LEU A 228 -3.02 -9.68 0.90
N THR A 229 -3.44 -10.23 -0.24
CA THR A 229 -4.18 -11.51 -0.32
C THR A 229 -3.25 -12.72 -0.40
N VAL A 230 -2.23 -12.65 -1.25
CA VAL A 230 -1.33 -13.77 -1.54
C VAL A 230 -0.01 -13.67 -0.78
N GLY A 231 0.40 -12.45 -0.41
CA GLY A 231 1.73 -12.14 0.08
C GLY A 231 2.67 -11.67 -1.04
N ASN A 232 3.86 -11.21 -0.66
CA ASN A 232 4.81 -10.66 -1.62
C ASN A 232 5.63 -11.78 -2.27
N MET A 233 5.30 -12.10 -3.52
CA MET A 233 6.10 -12.99 -4.35
C MET A 233 6.47 -12.27 -5.64
N TYR A 234 7.75 -11.97 -5.80
CA TYR A 234 8.28 -11.24 -6.96
C TYR A 234 7.85 -11.86 -8.30
N GLN A 235 7.73 -13.20 -8.37
CA GLN A 235 7.26 -13.88 -9.58
C GLN A 235 5.81 -13.53 -9.94
N LEU A 236 4.93 -13.43 -8.93
CA LEU A 236 3.52 -13.09 -9.18
C LEU A 236 3.35 -11.62 -9.53
N THR A 237 4.11 -10.72 -8.89
CA THR A 237 4.18 -9.31 -9.28
C THR A 237 4.58 -9.18 -10.75
N GLY A 238 5.66 -9.87 -11.16
CA GLY A 238 6.09 -9.89 -12.57
C GLY A 238 5.05 -10.48 -13.52
N LEU A 239 4.34 -11.52 -13.10
CA LEU A 239 3.27 -12.13 -13.89
C LEU A 239 2.06 -11.20 -14.09
N ILE A 240 1.68 -10.43 -13.07
CA ILE A 240 0.62 -9.42 -13.18
C ILE A 240 1.03 -8.30 -14.15
N ILE A 241 2.26 -7.80 -14.03
CA ILE A 241 2.80 -6.79 -14.95
C ILE A 241 2.81 -7.35 -16.39
N ALA A 242 3.28 -8.59 -16.59
CA ALA A 242 3.26 -9.25 -17.89
C ALA A 242 1.84 -9.43 -18.45
N GLY A 243 0.87 -9.79 -17.60
CA GLY A 243 -0.53 -9.91 -17.99
C GLY A 243 -1.13 -8.56 -18.42
N LEU A 244 -0.82 -7.49 -17.69
CA LEU A 244 -1.23 -6.13 -18.06
C LEU A 244 -0.62 -5.70 -19.39
N MET A 245 0.70 -5.91 -19.57
CA MET A 245 1.41 -5.59 -20.81
C MET A 245 0.90 -6.43 -21.99
N ALA A 246 0.59 -7.71 -21.78
CA ALA A 246 -0.06 -8.55 -22.78
C ALA A 246 -1.45 -8.02 -23.15
N GLY A 247 -2.23 -7.56 -22.16
CA GLY A 247 -3.51 -6.90 -22.39
C GLY A 247 -3.36 -5.68 -23.30
N LEU A 248 -2.46 -4.75 -22.97
CA LEU A 248 -2.15 -3.57 -23.79
C LEU A 248 -1.74 -3.96 -25.23
N ALA A 249 -0.82 -4.91 -25.37
CA ALA A 249 -0.30 -5.35 -26.67
C ALA A 249 -1.39 -6.00 -27.54
N ILE A 250 -2.20 -6.89 -26.96
CA ILE A 250 -3.32 -7.52 -27.67
C ILE A 250 -4.37 -6.47 -28.01
N GLY A 251 -4.70 -5.57 -27.09
CA GLY A 251 -5.65 -4.47 -27.31
C GLY A 251 -5.25 -3.57 -28.47
N ALA A 252 -3.97 -3.18 -28.53
CA ALA A 252 -3.42 -2.35 -29.59
C ALA A 252 -3.23 -3.11 -30.92
N GLY A 253 -2.96 -4.41 -30.85
CA GLY A 253 -2.82 -5.28 -32.02
C GLY A 253 -4.16 -5.69 -32.66
N SER A 254 -5.25 -5.70 -31.89
CA SER A 254 -6.54 -6.20 -32.34
C SER A 254 -7.27 -5.21 -33.25
N ASP A 255 -7.65 -5.66 -34.45
CA ASP A 255 -8.35 -4.85 -35.44
C ASP A 255 -9.86 -5.09 -35.42
N PHE A 256 -10.54 -4.67 -34.34
CA PHE A 256 -12.00 -4.79 -34.24
C PHE A 256 -12.77 -3.88 -35.20
N SER A 257 -12.08 -2.89 -35.79
CA SER A 257 -12.64 -1.98 -36.80
C SER A 257 -13.20 -2.69 -38.04
N ARG A 258 -12.75 -3.92 -38.32
CA ARG A 258 -13.20 -4.72 -39.47
C ARG A 258 -14.45 -5.57 -39.20
N VAL A 259 -14.82 -5.78 -37.93
CA VAL A 259 -15.91 -6.71 -37.56
C VAL A 259 -17.07 -5.98 -36.88
N THR A 260 -16.80 -5.06 -35.95
CA THR A 260 -17.80 -4.15 -35.37
C THR A 260 -17.14 -2.83 -34.94
N PRO A 261 -17.44 -1.69 -35.57
CA PRO A 261 -16.83 -0.41 -35.19
C PRO A 261 -17.46 0.10 -33.89
N ILE A 262 -16.89 -0.30 -32.76
CA ILE A 262 -17.19 0.30 -31.46
C ILE A 262 -16.42 1.62 -31.37
N SER A 263 -17.14 2.73 -31.20
CA SER A 263 -16.53 4.05 -31.11
C SER A 263 -15.79 4.27 -29.77
N ILE A 264 -14.75 5.11 -29.79
CA ILE A 264 -13.98 5.52 -28.59
C ILE A 264 -14.88 5.90 -27.39
N PRO A 265 -15.96 6.70 -27.55
CA PRO A 265 -16.83 7.07 -26.43
C PRO A 265 -17.48 5.85 -25.75
N VAL A 266 -17.88 4.83 -26.50
CA VAL A 266 -18.47 3.60 -25.96
C VAL A 266 -17.43 2.80 -25.17
N LYS A 267 -16.19 2.73 -25.66
CA LYS A 267 -15.07 2.08 -24.94
C LYS A 267 -14.79 2.75 -23.60
N SER A 268 -14.82 4.09 -23.55
CA SER A 268 -14.68 4.83 -22.30
C SER A 268 -15.83 4.52 -21.33
N ILE A 269 -17.07 4.41 -21.79
CA ILE A 269 -18.21 4.02 -20.95
C ILE A 269 -18.03 2.60 -20.38
N ILE A 270 -17.57 1.65 -21.20
CA ILE A 270 -17.26 0.28 -20.75
C ILE A 270 -16.18 0.31 -19.67
N LEU A 271 -15.14 1.12 -19.85
CA LEU A 271 -14.05 1.26 -18.87
C LEU A 271 -14.53 1.89 -17.55
N ILE A 272 -15.40 2.90 -17.60
CA ILE A 272 -16.04 3.49 -16.42
C ILE A 272 -16.87 2.44 -15.67
N LEU A 273 -17.72 1.71 -16.39
CA LEU A 273 -18.54 0.64 -15.80
C LEU A 273 -17.67 -0.46 -15.18
N PHE A 274 -16.57 -0.83 -15.85
CA PHE A 274 -15.59 -1.77 -15.33
C PHE A 274 -15.04 -1.31 -13.98
N TYR A 275 -14.58 -0.06 -13.85
CA TYR A 275 -14.02 0.42 -12.58
C TYR A 275 -15.08 0.50 -11.46
N VAL A 276 -16.32 0.90 -11.78
CA VAL A 276 -17.43 0.89 -10.81
C VAL A 276 -17.72 -0.53 -10.30
N LEU A 277 -17.76 -1.51 -11.20
CA LEU A 277 -17.95 -2.92 -10.85
C LEU A 277 -16.75 -3.46 -10.06
N ALA A 278 -15.52 -3.14 -10.47
CA ALA A 278 -14.31 -3.55 -9.77
C ALA A 278 -14.28 -3.01 -8.34
N ALA A 279 -14.68 -1.75 -8.12
CA ALA A 279 -14.79 -1.15 -6.78
C ALA A 279 -15.83 -1.88 -5.91
N SER A 280 -16.95 -2.26 -6.49
CA SER A 280 -18.04 -2.97 -5.79
C SER A 280 -17.62 -4.38 -5.37
N VAL A 281 -16.87 -5.08 -6.22
CA VAL A 281 -16.42 -6.47 -5.97
C VAL A 281 -15.17 -6.51 -5.09
N TYR A 282 -14.40 -5.42 -5.00
CA TYR A 282 -13.12 -5.33 -4.30
C TYR A 282 -13.14 -5.91 -2.87
N GLY A 283 -14.16 -5.58 -2.08
CA GLY A 283 -14.28 -6.07 -0.70
C GLY A 283 -14.41 -7.60 -0.61
N SER A 284 -14.94 -8.26 -1.64
CA SER A 284 -15.03 -9.72 -1.71
C SER A 284 -13.69 -10.36 -2.08
N ILE A 285 -12.89 -9.69 -2.91
CA ILE A 285 -11.55 -10.17 -3.32
C ILE A 285 -10.62 -10.24 -2.12
N ILE A 286 -10.60 -9.20 -1.28
CA ILE A 286 -9.76 -9.17 -0.07
C ILE A 286 -10.09 -10.30 0.89
N LYS A 287 -11.36 -10.69 1.01
CA LYS A 287 -11.82 -11.75 1.90
C LYS A 287 -11.54 -13.15 1.38
N THR A 288 -10.98 -13.29 0.18
CA THR A 288 -10.71 -14.61 -0.41
C THR A 288 -9.45 -15.20 0.22
N ASP A 289 -9.61 -16.25 1.02
CA ASP A 289 -8.49 -16.96 1.65
C ASP A 289 -7.74 -17.88 0.68
N SER A 290 -8.38 -18.26 -0.43
CA SER A 290 -7.82 -19.21 -1.38
C SER A 290 -6.92 -18.51 -2.42
N ARG A 291 -5.64 -18.90 -2.39
CA ARG A 291 -4.58 -18.26 -3.19
C ARG A 291 -4.79 -18.36 -4.70
N PHE A 292 -5.13 -19.54 -5.22
CA PHE A 292 -5.25 -19.77 -6.66
C PHE A 292 -6.37 -18.94 -7.32
N PRO A 293 -7.63 -19.00 -6.85
CA PRO A 293 -8.71 -18.20 -7.46
C PRO A 293 -8.47 -16.69 -7.30
N ALA A 294 -7.88 -16.24 -6.18
CA ALA A 294 -7.50 -14.84 -6.02
C ALA A 294 -6.53 -14.37 -7.12
N ILE A 295 -5.48 -15.16 -7.42
CA ILE A 295 -4.52 -14.83 -8.48
C ILE A 295 -5.20 -14.76 -9.86
N CYS A 296 -6.03 -15.77 -10.20
CA CYS A 296 -6.74 -15.79 -11.48
C CYS A 296 -7.68 -14.59 -11.63
N MET A 297 -8.41 -14.24 -10.58
CA MET A 297 -9.32 -13.09 -10.58
C MET A 297 -8.57 -11.77 -10.73
N ILE A 298 -7.46 -11.58 -9.99
CA ILE A 298 -6.61 -10.38 -10.08
C ILE A 298 -6.02 -10.23 -11.49
N MET A 299 -5.54 -11.32 -12.09
CA MET A 299 -5.00 -11.32 -13.45
C MET A 299 -6.06 -10.97 -14.50
N LEU A 300 -7.27 -11.52 -14.38
CA LEU A 300 -8.39 -11.18 -15.25
C LEU A 300 -8.77 -9.70 -15.11
N LEU A 301 -8.86 -9.21 -13.87
CA LEU A 301 -9.16 -7.81 -13.58
C LEU A 301 -8.09 -6.87 -14.13
N SER A 302 -6.81 -7.22 -14.10
CA SER A 302 -5.76 -6.38 -14.68
C SER A 302 -5.75 -6.40 -16.21
N PHE A 303 -6.10 -7.53 -16.83
CA PHE A 303 -6.05 -7.69 -18.28
C PHE A 303 -7.13 -6.89 -19.03
N ILE A 304 -8.37 -6.89 -18.53
CA ILE A 304 -9.52 -6.24 -19.20
C ILE A 304 -9.32 -4.73 -19.46
N PRO A 305 -9.01 -3.88 -18.45
CA PRO A 305 -8.82 -2.45 -18.65
C PRO A 305 -7.56 -2.17 -19.49
N ALA A 306 -6.54 -3.02 -19.40
CA ALA A 306 -5.34 -2.93 -20.23
C ALA A 306 -5.64 -3.14 -21.70
N PHE A 307 -6.42 -4.17 -22.02
CA PHE A 307 -6.88 -4.46 -23.38
C PHE A 307 -7.71 -3.30 -23.96
N ILE A 308 -8.66 -2.76 -23.20
CA ILE A 308 -9.49 -1.63 -23.65
C ILE A 308 -8.62 -0.40 -23.92
N THR A 309 -7.71 -0.06 -22.99
CA THR A 309 -6.80 1.08 -23.11
C THR A 309 -5.86 0.94 -24.31
N GLY A 310 -5.32 -0.26 -24.53
CA GLY A 310 -4.49 -0.55 -25.71
C GLY A 310 -5.27 -0.38 -27.02
N ASN A 311 -6.56 -0.74 -27.03
CA ASN A 311 -7.40 -0.54 -28.21
C ASN A 311 -7.74 0.95 -28.46
N ILE A 312 -7.95 1.74 -27.41
CA ILE A 312 -8.09 3.21 -27.51
C ILE A 312 -6.82 3.82 -28.10
N PHE A 313 -5.64 3.38 -27.66
CA PHE A 313 -4.36 3.83 -28.21
C PHE A 313 -4.23 3.55 -29.71
N ARG A 314 -4.63 2.36 -30.16
CA ARG A 314 -4.64 2.00 -31.59
C ARG A 314 -5.54 2.91 -32.41
N GLU A 315 -6.78 3.13 -31.98
CA GLU A 315 -7.74 3.93 -32.74
C GLU A 315 -7.24 5.37 -32.91
N LEU A 316 -6.76 5.99 -31.83
CA LEU A 316 -6.19 7.32 -31.85
C LEU A 316 -4.90 7.43 -32.68
N THR A 317 -4.13 6.35 -32.84
CA THR A 317 -2.92 6.37 -33.68
C THR A 317 -3.21 6.08 -35.16
N CYS A 318 -4.30 5.38 -35.46
CA CYS A 318 -4.73 5.05 -36.83
C CYS A 318 -5.52 6.18 -37.53
N GLU A 319 -6.16 7.08 -36.79
CA GLU A 319 -6.92 8.22 -37.34
C GLU A 319 -6.06 9.20 -38.17
N SER A 320 -4.77 9.34 -37.88
CA SER A 320 -3.86 10.20 -38.64
C SER A 320 -2.44 9.64 -38.70
N ARG A 321 -1.96 9.36 -39.92
CA ARG A 321 -0.62 8.79 -40.17
C ARG A 321 0.52 9.81 -40.10
N THR A 322 0.29 11.01 -39.55
CA THR A 322 1.36 12.00 -39.37
C THR A 322 2.20 11.66 -38.15
N GLY A 323 3.53 11.65 -38.27
CA GLY A 323 4.43 11.30 -37.15
C GLY A 323 4.20 12.16 -35.89
N ASN A 324 3.88 13.45 -36.07
CA ASN A 324 3.52 14.35 -34.97
C ASN A 324 2.24 13.94 -34.23
N HIS A 325 1.28 13.27 -34.90
CA HIS A 325 0.07 12.78 -34.26
C HIS A 325 0.37 11.61 -33.33
N ILE A 326 1.08 10.61 -33.85
CA ILE A 326 1.45 9.40 -33.12
C ILE A 326 2.27 9.76 -31.88
N ALA A 327 3.28 10.64 -32.04
CA ALA A 327 4.07 11.15 -30.93
C ALA A 327 3.19 11.82 -29.86
N SER A 328 2.21 12.63 -30.26
CA SER A 328 1.33 13.31 -29.31
C SER A 328 0.41 12.37 -28.52
N VAL A 329 -0.03 11.25 -29.12
CA VAL A 329 -0.84 10.23 -28.42
C VAL A 329 0.04 9.46 -27.45
N TYR A 330 1.26 9.10 -27.87
CA TYR A 330 2.24 8.45 -27.00
C TYR A 330 2.65 9.31 -25.80
N SER A 331 2.87 10.62 -25.99
CA SER A 331 3.13 11.54 -24.88
C SER A 331 1.95 11.61 -23.90
N ALA A 332 0.71 11.55 -24.39
CA ALA A 332 -0.48 11.54 -23.53
C ALA A 332 -0.58 10.24 -22.71
N ASP A 333 -0.26 9.09 -23.31
CA ASP A 333 -0.20 7.79 -22.61
C ASP A 333 0.84 7.80 -21.47
N LEU A 334 2.07 8.22 -21.78
CA LEU A 334 3.17 8.23 -20.82
C LEU A 334 2.92 9.21 -19.66
N SER A 335 2.48 10.42 -19.98
CA SER A 335 2.17 11.45 -18.96
C SER A 335 0.94 11.08 -18.13
N GLY A 336 -0.07 10.47 -18.75
CA GLY A 336 -1.26 9.96 -18.06
C GLY A 336 -0.88 8.90 -17.05
N SER A 337 -0.13 7.90 -17.49
CA SER A 337 0.37 6.81 -16.65
C SER A 337 1.17 7.33 -15.45
N ALA A 338 2.09 8.26 -15.68
CA ALA A 338 2.89 8.87 -14.60
C ALA A 338 2.02 9.60 -13.55
N MET A 339 1.05 10.40 -14.01
CA MET A 339 0.11 11.09 -13.12
C MET A 339 -0.76 10.10 -12.33
N GLY A 340 -1.27 9.07 -13.01
CA GLY A 340 -2.09 8.04 -12.39
C GLY A 340 -1.36 7.30 -11.28
N PHE A 341 -0.15 6.83 -11.59
CA PHE A 341 0.71 6.16 -10.61
C PHE A 341 0.92 7.01 -9.35
N ILE A 342 1.26 8.30 -9.50
CA ILE A 342 1.65 9.16 -8.36
C ILE A 342 0.44 9.67 -7.59
N ALA A 343 -0.59 10.14 -8.27
CA ALA A 343 -1.82 10.60 -7.63
C ALA A 343 -2.45 9.49 -6.78
N VAL A 344 -2.39 8.24 -7.25
CA VAL A 344 -3.00 7.10 -6.56
C VAL A 344 -2.10 6.51 -5.49
N SER A 345 -0.83 6.23 -5.78
CA SER A 345 0.09 5.63 -4.80
C SER A 345 0.48 6.59 -3.68
N GLY A 346 0.70 7.86 -4.00
CA GLY A 346 1.15 8.87 -3.05
C GLY A 346 0.03 9.50 -2.23
N PHE A 347 -1.19 9.61 -2.79
CA PHE A 347 -2.27 10.38 -2.16
C PHE A 347 -3.60 9.63 -2.07
N ALA A 348 -4.18 9.17 -3.17
CA ALA A 348 -5.57 8.70 -3.15
C ALA A 348 -5.78 7.44 -2.30
N VAL A 349 -4.92 6.42 -2.43
CA VAL A 349 -5.04 5.18 -1.64
C VAL A 349 -4.89 5.45 -0.14
N PRO A 350 -3.86 6.18 0.34
CA PRO A 350 -3.73 6.47 1.76
C PRO A 350 -4.80 7.43 2.31
N ALA A 351 -5.30 8.38 1.50
CA ALA A 351 -6.25 9.40 1.94
C ALA A 351 -7.71 8.94 1.92
N PHE A 352 -8.11 8.16 0.90
CA PHE A 352 -9.50 7.75 0.70
C PHE A 352 -9.72 6.25 0.90
N GLY A 353 -8.65 5.46 0.96
CA GLY A 353 -8.71 4.01 0.96
C GLY A 353 -8.80 3.43 -0.46
N THR A 354 -8.59 2.14 -0.56
CA THR A 354 -8.46 1.45 -1.86
C THR A 354 -9.77 1.44 -2.65
N ALA A 355 -10.90 1.09 -2.03
CA ALA A 355 -12.20 1.03 -2.71
C ALA A 355 -12.66 2.39 -3.27
N ALA A 356 -12.56 3.45 -2.46
CA ALA A 356 -12.88 4.81 -2.90
C ALA A 356 -11.98 5.28 -4.04
N THR A 357 -10.71 4.86 -4.02
CA THR A 357 -9.76 5.19 -5.08
C THR A 357 -10.12 4.52 -6.41
N ILE A 358 -10.66 3.29 -6.40
CA ILE A 358 -11.13 2.65 -7.65
C ILE A 358 -12.32 3.45 -8.24
N TYR A 359 -13.25 3.94 -7.42
CA TYR A 359 -14.31 4.85 -7.89
C TYR A 359 -13.73 6.15 -8.48
N PHE A 360 -12.67 6.70 -7.89
CA PHE A 360 -11.96 7.85 -8.44
C PHE A 360 -11.36 7.57 -9.83
N LEU A 361 -10.92 6.34 -10.13
CA LEU A 361 -10.47 5.97 -11.49
C LEU A 361 -11.59 6.06 -12.51
N ALA A 362 -12.80 5.65 -12.14
CA ALA A 362 -13.98 5.82 -13.00
C ALA A 362 -14.24 7.31 -13.31
N LEU A 363 -14.06 8.18 -12.32
CA LEU A 363 -14.18 9.63 -12.48
C LEU A 363 -13.08 10.23 -13.37
N LEU A 364 -11.84 9.73 -13.29
CA LEU A 364 -10.76 10.11 -14.20
C LEU A 364 -11.13 9.79 -15.65
N VAL A 365 -11.55 8.56 -15.93
CA VAL A 365 -11.96 8.16 -17.29
C VAL A 365 -13.17 8.97 -17.77
N PHE A 366 -14.15 9.23 -16.89
CA PHE A 366 -15.30 10.09 -17.20
C PHE A 366 -14.87 11.51 -17.57
N SER A 367 -13.87 12.07 -16.89
CA SER A 367 -13.31 13.38 -17.23
C SER A 367 -12.71 13.36 -18.64
N GLY A 368 -11.95 12.32 -18.98
CA GLY A 368 -11.43 12.13 -20.33
C GLY A 368 -12.52 12.02 -21.39
N PHE A 369 -13.59 11.29 -21.11
CA PHE A 369 -14.76 11.19 -21.98
C PHE A 369 -15.41 12.56 -22.21
N LEU A 370 -15.71 13.29 -21.14
CA LEU A 370 -16.42 14.59 -21.20
C LEU A 370 -15.61 15.64 -21.97
N PHE A 371 -14.33 15.82 -21.62
CA PHE A 371 -13.48 16.84 -22.25
C PHE A 371 -12.95 16.42 -23.62
N GLY A 372 -12.78 15.12 -23.87
CA GLY A 372 -12.22 14.61 -25.12
C GLY A 372 -13.23 14.39 -26.24
N THR A 373 -14.50 14.08 -25.91
CA THR A 373 -15.54 13.75 -26.92
C THR A 373 -16.62 14.82 -27.08
N ILE A 374 -17.11 15.40 -25.99
CA ILE A 374 -18.28 16.31 -26.01
C ILE A 374 -17.84 17.74 -26.36
N MET A 375 -16.75 18.21 -25.76
CA MET A 375 -16.24 19.58 -25.99
C MET A 375 -15.41 19.75 -27.28
N ASN A 376 -15.18 18.67 -28.02
CA ASN A 376 -14.44 18.67 -29.28
C ASN A 376 -15.36 18.83 -30.52
N LYS A 377 -16.69 18.94 -30.30
CA LYS A 377 -17.70 19.14 -31.35
C LYS A 377 -17.93 20.62 -31.73
N HIS A 378 -17.17 21.56 -31.17
CA HIS A 378 -17.27 22.99 -31.47
C HIS A 378 -15.93 23.60 -31.85
#